data_AF-A0A951X6V0-F1
#
_entry.id   AF-A0A951X6V0-F1
#
_cell.length_a   1.000
_cell.length_b   1.000
_cell.length_c   1.000
_cell.angle_alpha   90.00
_cell.angle_beta   90.00
_cell.angle_gamma   90.00
#
_symmetry.space_group_name_H-M   'P 1'
#
loop_
_entity.id
_entity.type
_entity.pdbx_description
1 polymer ?
#
loop_
_entity_poly.entity_id
_entity_poly.type
_entity_poly.pdbx_seq_one_letter_code
_entity_poly.pdbx_strand_id
1 'polypeptide(L)'
;AFTKDQWRELVAFLRPRLNADERIVLVSGHAWPVWDYYAPDLAPVRLPDLQILDVDAVLDFATTGPPLQAAYADETGMRGAWLVGWQDEVVDPNGVVPMQLELSGREKGQSVTFYGLSLRRYSNLRPFRFVTAPPIDHVLDASFGDQVILRGFKAVDNGDLLLFWQRAPGGGDADLHFALHSFAEDGTQLAAPPDRRLAGYTYPFARWREGEVVAALVPARTWLGETPAPGHYRVTLRVYDGNDPAALPLHAPDGSDQLEVGPIEVVIS
;
A
#
# COMPACT_ATOMS: atom_id res chain seq x y z
N ALA A 1 -14.46 -0.62 -29.70
CA ALA A 1 -13.23 0.14 -30.00
C ALA A 1 -12.27 -0.07 -28.84
N PHE A 2 -11.00 -0.41 -29.11
CA PHE A 2 -9.98 -0.56 -28.06
C PHE A 2 -9.40 0.83 -27.80
N THR A 3 -9.64 1.40 -26.63
CA THR A 3 -9.04 2.67 -26.23
C THR A 3 -7.59 2.40 -25.85
N LYS A 4 -6.66 3.24 -26.30
CA LYS A 4 -5.24 3.13 -25.95
C LYS A 4 -4.94 3.90 -24.67
N ASP A 5 -3.91 3.46 -23.95
CA ASP A 5 -3.43 4.16 -22.76
C ASP A 5 -3.00 5.60 -23.08
N GLN A 6 -3.43 6.54 -22.24
CA GLN A 6 -3.38 7.99 -22.48
C GLN A 6 -2.07 8.65 -22.00
N TRP A 7 -0.93 8.08 -22.38
CA TRP A 7 0.39 8.56 -21.97
C TRP A 7 0.69 9.98 -22.43
N ARG A 8 0.29 10.33 -23.67
CA ARG A 8 0.49 11.66 -24.24
C ARG A 8 -0.26 12.72 -23.42
N GLU A 9 -1.50 12.44 -23.09
CA GLU A 9 -2.39 13.31 -22.32
C GLU A 9 -1.87 13.49 -20.89
N LEU A 10 -1.41 12.40 -20.26
CA LEU A 10 -0.78 12.45 -18.94
C LEU A 10 0.45 13.37 -18.94
N VAL A 11 1.37 13.18 -19.89
CA VAL A 11 2.58 14.01 -19.98
C VAL A 11 2.23 15.47 -20.26
N ALA A 12 1.27 15.74 -21.15
CA ALA A 12 0.81 17.10 -21.44
C ALA A 12 0.17 17.78 -20.21
N PHE A 13 -0.53 17.02 -19.37
CA PHE A 13 -1.10 17.51 -18.11
C PHE A 13 0.00 17.81 -17.08
N LEU A 14 0.95 16.89 -16.93
CA LEU A 14 2.00 16.92 -15.92
C LEU A 14 3.03 18.03 -16.14
N ARG A 15 3.56 18.17 -17.37
CA ARG A 15 4.67 19.09 -17.70
C ARG A 15 4.53 20.52 -17.15
N PRO A 16 3.42 21.23 -17.38
CA PRO A 16 3.29 22.61 -16.88
C PRO A 16 3.08 22.70 -15.36
N ARG A 17 2.94 21.57 -14.66
CA ARG A 17 2.67 21.47 -13.21
C ARG A 17 3.86 20.95 -12.40
N LEU A 18 4.92 20.51 -13.08
CA LEU A 18 6.11 19.97 -12.44
C LEU A 18 6.96 21.12 -11.89
N ASN A 19 7.19 21.11 -10.57
CA ASN A 19 8.10 22.06 -9.94
C ASN A 19 9.56 21.57 -10.03
N ALA A 20 10.52 22.49 -9.82
CA ALA A 20 11.94 22.19 -9.88
C ALA A 20 12.44 21.24 -8.77
N ASP A 21 11.73 21.15 -7.66
CA ASP A 21 11.98 20.24 -6.53
C ASP A 21 11.17 18.94 -6.61
N GLU A 22 10.49 18.71 -7.74
CA GLU A 22 9.68 17.53 -7.98
C GLU A 22 10.31 16.63 -9.03
N ARG A 23 10.07 15.33 -8.88
CA ARG A 23 10.47 14.32 -9.87
C ARG A 23 9.41 13.29 -10.12
N ILE A 24 9.60 12.52 -11.19
CA ILE A 24 8.68 11.48 -11.60
C ILE A 24 9.08 10.17 -10.96
N VAL A 25 8.09 9.43 -10.46
CA VAL A 25 8.25 8.05 -9.99
C VAL A 25 7.33 7.18 -10.85
N LEU A 26 7.89 6.18 -11.53
CA LEU A 26 7.16 5.18 -12.29
C LEU A 26 7.02 3.91 -11.44
N VAL A 27 5.80 3.62 -10.98
CA VAL A 27 5.45 2.29 -10.45
C VAL A 27 5.08 1.46 -11.66
N SER A 28 5.98 0.54 -12.01
CA SER A 28 6.16 -0.07 -13.34
C SER A 28 7.33 0.52 -14.11
N GLY A 29 8.57 0.21 -13.70
CA GLY A 29 9.74 0.60 -14.48
C GLY A 29 9.72 0.11 -15.93
N HIS A 30 9.03 -1.00 -16.22
CA HIS A 30 8.82 -1.50 -17.58
C HIS A 30 7.99 -0.55 -18.47
N ALA A 31 7.36 0.47 -17.89
CA ALA A 31 6.78 1.60 -18.62
C ALA A 31 7.84 2.52 -19.26
N TRP A 32 9.12 2.37 -18.89
CA TRP A 32 10.22 3.24 -19.33
C TRP A 32 10.25 3.47 -20.84
N PRO A 33 10.15 2.46 -21.73
CA PRO A 33 10.20 2.70 -23.17
C PRO A 33 9.06 3.61 -23.66
N VAL A 34 7.87 3.51 -23.03
CA VAL A 34 6.72 4.37 -23.36
C VAL A 34 6.93 5.77 -22.79
N TRP A 35 7.42 5.86 -21.55
CA TRP A 35 7.75 7.14 -20.92
C TRP A 35 8.80 7.92 -21.72
N ASP A 36 9.91 7.28 -22.08
CA ASP A 36 11.01 7.87 -22.84
C ASP A 36 10.54 8.40 -24.21
N TYR A 37 9.55 7.75 -24.83
CA TYR A 37 8.95 8.23 -26.07
C TYR A 37 8.19 9.56 -25.91
N TYR A 38 7.44 9.75 -24.81
CA TYR A 38 6.61 10.94 -24.60
C TYR A 38 7.29 12.05 -23.77
N ALA A 39 8.25 11.69 -22.93
CA ALA A 39 8.94 12.57 -21.99
C ALA A 39 10.43 12.24 -21.81
N PRO A 40 11.23 12.22 -22.90
CA PRO A 40 12.65 11.83 -22.85
C PRO A 40 13.51 12.76 -21.99
N ASP A 41 13.08 14.02 -21.83
CA ASP A 41 13.74 15.04 -21.03
C ASP A 41 13.41 14.98 -19.53
N LEU A 42 12.42 14.17 -19.13
CA LEU A 42 12.00 14.03 -17.72
C LEU A 42 12.45 12.67 -17.19
N ALA A 43 13.67 12.63 -16.63
CA ALA A 43 14.23 11.41 -16.06
C ALA A 43 13.40 10.91 -14.84
N PRO A 44 12.85 9.67 -14.88
CA PRO A 44 12.08 9.13 -13.78
C PRO A 44 12.93 8.29 -12.82
N VAL A 45 12.45 8.15 -11.58
CA VAL A 45 12.79 7.03 -10.70
C VAL A 45 11.95 5.84 -11.13
N ARG A 46 12.59 4.73 -11.48
CA ARG A 46 11.92 3.52 -12.00
C ARG A 46 11.86 2.47 -10.90
N LEU A 47 10.65 2.02 -10.58
CA LEU A 47 10.41 1.03 -9.52
C LEU A 47 9.55 -0.13 -10.06
N PRO A 48 10.07 -1.36 -10.12
CA PRO A 48 11.50 -1.72 -10.08
C PRO A 48 12.25 -1.17 -11.30
N ASP A 49 13.58 -1.10 -11.29
CA ASP A 49 14.37 -0.74 -12.48
C ASP A 49 14.42 -1.92 -13.47
N LEU A 50 13.36 -2.07 -14.27
CA LEU A 50 13.22 -3.09 -15.31
C LEU A 50 12.73 -2.43 -16.60
N GLN A 51 13.07 -3.00 -17.76
CA GLN A 51 12.53 -2.56 -19.06
C GLN A 51 11.44 -3.49 -19.61
N ILE A 52 11.35 -4.70 -19.07
CA ILE A 52 10.39 -5.74 -19.45
C ILE A 52 9.65 -6.13 -18.17
N LEU A 53 8.33 -6.34 -18.28
CA LEU A 53 7.52 -6.77 -17.16
C LEU A 53 8.02 -8.11 -16.61
N ASP A 54 8.30 -8.15 -15.32
CA ASP A 54 8.60 -9.34 -14.56
C ASP A 54 7.58 -9.44 -13.42
N VAL A 55 6.78 -10.52 -13.43
CA VAL A 55 5.73 -10.74 -12.44
C VAL A 55 6.29 -11.15 -11.08
N ASP A 56 7.54 -11.62 -11.03
CA ASP A 56 8.20 -12.07 -9.81
C ASP A 56 9.01 -10.94 -9.14
N ALA A 57 9.24 -9.83 -9.86
CA ALA A 57 9.86 -8.62 -9.35
C ALA A 57 8.87 -7.73 -8.60
N VAL A 58 8.15 -8.33 -7.65
CA VAL A 58 7.21 -7.63 -6.76
C VAL A 58 7.99 -6.75 -5.78
N LEU A 59 7.56 -5.49 -5.69
CA LEU A 59 8.11 -4.47 -4.81
C LEU A 59 7.71 -4.72 -3.36
N ASP A 60 8.69 -4.58 -2.50
CA ASP A 60 8.57 -4.60 -1.05
C ASP A 60 9.34 -3.41 -0.44
N PHE A 61 9.33 -3.28 0.89
CA PHE A 61 10.04 -2.18 1.54
C PHE A 61 11.56 -2.24 1.31
N ALA A 62 12.14 -3.44 1.25
CA ALA A 62 13.58 -3.64 1.11
C ALA A 62 14.09 -3.22 -0.28
N THR A 63 13.28 -3.45 -1.32
CA THR A 63 13.59 -3.12 -2.72
C THR A 63 13.14 -1.71 -3.12
N THR A 64 12.15 -1.14 -2.43
CA THR A 64 11.61 0.20 -2.69
C THR A 64 12.30 1.30 -1.89
N GLY A 65 12.67 1.04 -0.64
CA GLY A 65 13.25 2.03 0.28
C GLY A 65 14.55 2.65 -0.25
N PRO A 66 15.59 1.85 -0.55
CA PRO A 66 16.88 2.36 -1.01
C PRO A 66 16.81 3.26 -2.27
N PRO A 67 16.11 2.89 -3.37
CA PRO A 67 16.04 3.78 -4.53
C PRO A 67 15.27 5.07 -4.24
N LEU A 68 14.25 5.06 -3.37
CA LEU A 68 13.58 6.29 -2.94
C LEU A 68 14.49 7.16 -2.06
N GLN A 69 15.22 6.57 -1.10
CA GLN A 69 16.20 7.29 -0.28
C GLN A 69 17.24 8.00 -1.16
N ALA A 70 17.83 7.28 -2.11
CA ALA A 70 18.80 7.86 -3.05
C ALA A 70 18.17 8.95 -3.94
N ALA A 71 16.94 8.74 -4.41
CA ALA A 71 16.25 9.69 -5.27
C ALA A 71 15.91 11.02 -4.58
N TYR A 72 15.71 11.00 -3.26
CA TYR A 72 15.28 12.17 -2.49
C TYR A 72 16.33 12.68 -1.52
N ALA A 73 17.52 12.08 -1.46
CA ALA A 73 18.61 12.48 -0.56
C ALA A 73 18.81 14.00 -0.53
N ASP A 74 19.16 14.55 0.63
CA ASP A 74 19.10 16.00 0.89
C ASP A 74 19.89 16.83 -0.15
N GLU A 75 21.02 16.29 -0.61
CA GLU A 75 21.86 16.87 -1.66
C GLU A 75 21.18 17.00 -3.04
N THR A 76 20.14 16.22 -3.32
CA THR A 76 19.37 16.31 -4.56
C THR A 76 18.42 17.51 -4.59
N GLY A 77 18.06 18.04 -3.41
CA GLY A 77 17.06 19.09 -3.25
C GLY A 77 15.62 18.67 -3.57
N MET A 78 15.37 17.40 -3.88
CA MET A 78 14.05 16.91 -4.28
C MET A 78 13.15 16.73 -3.05
N ARG A 79 11.91 17.23 -3.14
CA ARG A 79 10.93 17.26 -2.03
C ARG A 79 9.51 16.90 -2.45
N GLY A 80 9.26 16.64 -3.73
CA GLY A 80 7.97 16.14 -4.19
C GLY A 80 8.08 15.11 -5.30
N ALA A 81 7.00 14.35 -5.48
CA ALA A 81 6.90 13.27 -6.44
C ALA A 81 5.63 13.43 -7.28
N TRP A 82 5.72 13.10 -8.55
CA TRP A 82 4.58 12.71 -9.36
C TRP A 82 4.67 11.21 -9.60
N LEU A 83 3.78 10.48 -8.94
CA LEU A 83 3.66 9.03 -9.04
C LEU A 83 2.77 8.70 -10.24
N VAL A 84 3.33 7.97 -11.19
CA VAL A 84 2.62 7.46 -12.36
C VAL A 84 2.41 5.96 -12.14
N GLY A 85 1.14 5.54 -12.13
CA GLY A 85 0.75 4.13 -12.10
C GLY A 85 0.29 3.67 -13.47
N TRP A 86 0.85 2.55 -13.93
CA TRP A 86 0.42 1.83 -15.13
C TRP A 86 0.69 0.34 -14.94
N GLN A 87 -0.36 -0.48 -14.89
CA GLN A 87 -0.22 -1.90 -14.55
C GLN A 87 0.59 -2.10 -13.25
N ASP A 88 0.55 -1.11 -12.35
CA ASP A 88 1.32 -1.09 -11.12
C ASP A 88 0.87 -2.22 -10.19
N GLU A 89 -0.35 -2.72 -10.32
CA GLU A 89 -0.85 -3.87 -9.58
C GLU A 89 -0.07 -5.17 -9.83
N VAL A 90 0.76 -5.24 -10.88
CA VAL A 90 1.59 -6.42 -11.15
C VAL A 90 2.89 -6.39 -10.36
N VAL A 91 3.54 -5.23 -10.30
CA VAL A 91 4.86 -5.06 -9.66
C VAL A 91 4.77 -4.45 -8.25
N ASP A 92 3.68 -3.75 -7.92
CA ASP A 92 3.38 -3.18 -6.61
C ASP A 92 1.93 -3.51 -6.17
N PRO A 93 1.56 -4.80 -6.13
CA PRO A 93 0.20 -5.22 -5.79
C PRO A 93 -0.27 -4.72 -4.41
N ASN A 94 0.68 -4.46 -3.50
CA ASN A 94 0.41 -4.07 -2.13
C ASN A 94 0.50 -2.54 -1.92
N GLY A 95 0.83 -1.77 -2.96
CA GLY A 95 0.93 -0.31 -2.88
C GLY A 95 2.06 0.19 -1.98
N VAL A 96 3.20 -0.50 -1.96
CA VAL A 96 4.37 -0.13 -1.16
C VAL A 96 4.95 1.21 -1.60
N VAL A 97 4.99 1.51 -2.91
CA VAL A 97 5.51 2.80 -3.40
C VAL A 97 4.65 3.98 -2.94
N PRO A 98 3.32 4.02 -3.17
CA PRO A 98 2.51 5.11 -2.66
C PRO A 98 2.53 5.18 -1.13
N MET A 99 2.61 4.04 -0.43
CA MET A 99 2.75 4.02 1.03
C MET A 99 4.05 4.67 1.51
N GLN A 100 5.19 4.38 0.87
CA GLN A 100 6.48 5.01 1.17
C GLN A 100 6.45 6.53 0.92
N LEU A 101 5.78 6.98 -0.13
CA LEU A 101 5.61 8.40 -0.43
C LEU A 101 4.71 9.10 0.59
N GLU A 102 3.65 8.43 1.06
CA GLU A 102 2.77 8.95 2.10
C GLU A 102 3.49 9.01 3.46
N LEU A 103 4.20 7.96 3.85
CA LEU A 103 5.03 7.94 5.06
C LEU A 103 6.08 9.07 5.04
N SER A 104 6.66 9.32 3.88
CA SER A 104 7.72 10.32 3.70
C SER A 104 7.22 11.76 3.70
N GLY A 105 6.00 11.99 3.20
CA GLY A 105 5.43 13.32 3.03
C GLY A 105 3.91 13.30 3.15
N ARG A 106 3.23 13.66 2.06
CA ARG A 106 1.76 13.64 1.95
C ARG A 106 1.31 13.78 0.51
N GLU A 107 0.24 13.10 0.14
CA GLU A 107 -0.44 13.32 -1.13
C GLU A 107 -1.01 14.76 -1.21
N LYS A 108 -1.03 15.31 -2.42
CA LYS A 108 -1.48 16.67 -2.74
C LYS A 108 -2.45 16.68 -3.91
N GLY A 109 -3.55 17.38 -3.69
CA GLY A 109 -4.61 17.51 -4.69
C GLY A 109 -5.40 16.23 -4.83
N GLN A 110 -6.23 16.17 -5.87
CA GLN A 110 -6.95 14.95 -6.23
C GLN A 110 -6.09 14.13 -7.18
N SER A 111 -6.07 12.82 -6.98
CA SER A 111 -5.51 11.89 -7.95
C SER A 111 -6.23 12.05 -9.29
N VAL A 112 -5.46 12.08 -10.37
CA VAL A 112 -6.00 12.23 -11.73
C VAL A 112 -5.89 10.89 -12.43
N THR A 113 -6.97 10.45 -13.06
CA THR A 113 -6.97 9.23 -13.87
C THR A 113 -7.00 9.59 -15.35
N PHE A 114 -6.24 8.84 -16.11
CA PHE A 114 -6.33 8.78 -17.56
C PHE A 114 -6.68 7.34 -17.93
N TYR A 115 -7.11 7.10 -19.17
CA TYR A 115 -7.38 5.72 -19.59
C TYR A 115 -6.12 4.87 -19.42
N GLY A 116 -6.23 3.82 -18.59
CA GLY A 116 -5.14 2.89 -18.24
C GLY A 116 -4.10 3.42 -17.25
N LEU A 117 -4.21 4.66 -16.77
CA LEU A 117 -3.14 5.33 -16.03
C LEU A 117 -3.66 6.09 -14.81
N SER A 118 -2.86 6.15 -13.75
CA SER A 118 -3.08 7.03 -12.61
C SER A 118 -1.93 8.02 -12.44
N LEU A 119 -2.25 9.20 -11.91
CA LEU A 119 -1.29 10.23 -11.58
C LEU A 119 -1.61 10.79 -10.19
N ARG A 120 -0.67 10.65 -9.26
CA ARG A 120 -0.77 11.16 -7.89
C ARG A 120 0.41 12.07 -7.61
N ARG A 121 0.21 13.13 -6.81
CA ARG A 121 1.27 14.08 -6.46
C ARG A 121 1.55 14.02 -4.98
N TYR A 122 2.82 13.99 -4.59
CA TYR A 122 3.25 14.04 -3.20
C TYR A 122 4.19 15.22 -2.97
N SER A 123 4.18 15.77 -1.77
CA SER A 123 5.00 16.92 -1.39
C SER A 123 5.57 16.76 0.01
N ASN A 124 6.54 17.61 0.37
CA ASN A 124 7.18 17.62 1.67
C ASN A 124 7.83 16.27 2.02
N LEU A 125 8.33 15.55 1.02
CA LEU A 125 9.01 14.28 1.18
C LEU A 125 10.28 14.46 2.00
N ARG A 126 10.48 13.57 2.98
CA ARG A 126 11.61 13.56 3.90
C ARG A 126 12.42 12.28 3.71
N PRO A 127 13.70 12.35 3.29
CA PRO A 127 14.44 11.15 2.89
C PRO A 127 14.57 10.10 3.99
N PHE A 128 14.76 10.55 5.24
CA PHE A 128 14.89 9.68 6.41
C PHE A 128 13.61 8.92 6.78
N ARG A 129 12.46 9.26 6.18
CA ARG A 129 11.18 8.59 6.41
C ARG A 129 10.89 7.47 5.40
N PHE A 130 11.69 7.34 4.34
CA PHE A 130 11.65 6.14 3.52
C PHE A 130 12.29 4.99 4.30
N VAL A 131 11.59 3.87 4.41
CA VAL A 131 11.99 2.73 5.25
C VAL A 131 12.41 1.53 4.40
N THR A 132 13.29 0.69 4.92
CA THR A 132 13.76 -0.53 4.24
C THR A 132 13.12 -1.80 4.80
N ALA A 133 12.23 -1.66 5.76
CA ALA A 133 11.46 -2.72 6.39
C ALA A 133 10.06 -2.21 6.75
N PRO A 134 9.07 -3.10 6.91
CA PRO A 134 7.73 -2.71 7.33
C PRO A 134 7.74 -1.86 8.61
N PRO A 135 7.16 -0.65 8.61
CA PRO A 135 7.14 0.22 9.78
C PRO A 135 6.02 -0.21 10.74
N ILE A 136 6.26 -1.26 11.51
CA ILE A 136 5.31 -1.75 12.52
C ILE A 136 5.49 -0.92 13.80
N ASP A 137 4.50 -0.10 14.14
CA ASP A 137 4.51 0.69 15.37
C ASP A 137 3.97 -0.12 16.56
N HIS A 138 2.93 -0.92 16.30
CA HIS A 138 2.29 -1.77 17.30
C HIS A 138 2.45 -3.23 16.92
N VAL A 139 3.34 -3.94 17.62
CA VAL A 139 3.57 -5.38 17.44
C VAL A 139 2.46 -6.17 18.12
N LEU A 140 1.94 -7.17 17.41
CA LEU A 140 0.90 -8.09 17.92
C LEU A 140 1.37 -9.55 17.91
N ASP A 141 2.02 -9.98 16.83
CA ASP A 141 2.43 -11.36 16.57
C ASP A 141 1.32 -12.40 16.81
N ALA A 142 0.09 -12.09 16.36
CA ALA A 142 -1.08 -12.93 16.53
C ALA A 142 -1.21 -13.98 15.40
N SER A 143 -1.10 -15.27 15.74
CA SER A 143 -1.32 -16.39 14.82
C SER A 143 -2.81 -16.65 14.59
N PHE A 144 -3.19 -16.91 13.33
CA PHE A 144 -4.53 -17.35 12.93
C PHE A 144 -4.44 -18.74 12.30
N GLY A 145 -4.99 -19.74 13.02
CA GLY A 145 -5.05 -21.13 12.57
C GLY A 145 -3.71 -21.73 12.14
N ASP A 146 -2.59 -21.23 12.68
CA ASP A 146 -1.22 -21.59 12.29
C ASP A 146 -0.90 -21.42 10.79
N GLN A 147 -1.70 -20.62 10.07
CA GLN A 147 -1.48 -20.34 8.66
C GLN A 147 -0.82 -18.98 8.44
N VAL A 148 -1.26 -17.97 9.18
CA VAL A 148 -0.79 -16.59 9.01
C VAL A 148 -0.64 -15.89 10.36
N ILE A 149 0.27 -14.94 10.44
CA ILE A 149 0.56 -14.15 11.62
C ILE A 149 0.32 -12.68 11.29
N LEU A 150 -0.53 -12.01 12.07
CA LEU A 150 -0.58 -10.56 12.11
C LEU A 150 0.61 -10.05 12.94
N ARG A 151 1.67 -9.61 12.26
CA ARG A 151 2.88 -9.07 12.91
C ARG A 151 2.59 -7.80 13.69
N GLY A 152 1.70 -6.96 13.16
CA GLY A 152 1.29 -5.73 13.81
C GLY A 152 0.57 -4.78 12.88
N PHE A 153 0.46 -3.52 13.31
CA PHE A 153 -0.20 -2.48 12.54
C PHE A 153 0.46 -1.11 12.72
N LYS A 154 0.07 -0.17 11.84
CA LYS A 154 0.39 1.25 11.93
C LYS A 154 -0.77 2.07 11.37
N ALA A 155 -1.21 3.09 12.10
CA ALA A 155 -2.02 4.16 11.52
C ALA A 155 -1.07 5.22 10.94
N VAL A 156 -1.31 5.64 9.70
CA VAL A 156 -0.53 6.71 9.05
C VAL A 156 -1.22 8.07 9.22
N ASP A 157 -0.49 9.16 8.98
CA ASP A 157 -0.92 10.55 9.26
C ASP A 157 -2.15 11.02 8.45
N ASN A 158 -2.60 10.24 7.47
CA ASN A 158 -3.84 10.48 6.71
C ASN A 158 -5.04 9.65 7.24
N GLY A 159 -4.83 8.86 8.30
CA GLY A 159 -5.79 7.96 8.92
C GLY A 159 -5.89 6.57 8.30
N ASP A 160 -5.14 6.25 7.24
CA ASP A 160 -5.13 4.90 6.70
C ASP A 160 -4.52 3.92 7.72
N LEU A 161 -5.04 2.69 7.72
CA LEU A 161 -4.55 1.61 8.58
C LEU A 161 -3.72 0.63 7.75
N LEU A 162 -2.48 0.42 8.18
CA LEU A 162 -1.59 -0.60 7.65
C LEU A 162 -1.64 -1.82 8.56
N LEU A 163 -1.96 -2.98 8.00
CA LEU A 163 -1.85 -4.28 8.68
C LEU A 163 -0.69 -5.05 8.07
N PHE A 164 0.18 -5.62 8.90
CA PHE A 164 1.38 -6.32 8.45
C PHE A 164 1.24 -7.81 8.72
N TRP A 165 1.13 -8.59 7.65
CA TRP A 165 0.88 -10.01 7.70
C TRP A 165 2.11 -10.80 7.29
N GLN A 166 2.29 -11.97 7.86
CA GLN A 166 3.35 -12.90 7.48
C GLN A 166 2.82 -14.32 7.43
N ARG A 167 3.22 -15.08 6.42
CA ARG A 167 2.94 -16.52 6.37
C ARG A 167 3.60 -17.23 7.55
N ALA A 168 2.83 -18.04 8.28
CA ALA A 168 3.38 -18.85 9.35
C ALA A 168 4.29 -19.97 8.77
N PRO A 169 5.33 -20.40 9.50
CA PRO A 169 6.13 -21.55 9.09
C PRO A 169 5.25 -22.79 8.89
N GLY A 170 5.29 -23.39 7.70
CA GLY A 170 4.44 -24.54 7.36
C GLY A 170 2.96 -24.20 7.10
N GLY A 171 2.59 -22.92 7.04
CA GLY A 171 1.24 -22.48 6.71
C GLY A 171 0.81 -22.97 5.31
N GLY A 172 -0.49 -23.24 5.14
CA GLY A 172 -1.06 -23.77 3.90
C GLY A 172 -1.10 -22.78 2.73
N ASP A 173 -1.74 -23.19 1.64
CA ASP A 173 -1.90 -22.39 0.41
C ASP A 173 -3.34 -21.83 0.26
N ALA A 174 -4.06 -21.68 1.39
CA ALA A 174 -5.43 -21.15 1.41
C ALA A 174 -5.50 -19.72 0.87
N ASP A 175 -6.63 -19.33 0.26
CA ASP A 175 -6.83 -17.95 -0.21
C ASP A 175 -7.37 -17.11 0.93
N LEU A 176 -6.48 -16.72 1.84
CA LEU A 176 -6.87 -16.09 3.09
C LEU A 176 -7.46 -14.68 2.88
N HIS A 177 -8.58 -14.46 3.55
CA HIS A 177 -9.30 -13.20 3.61
C HIS A 177 -9.43 -12.73 5.05
N PHE A 178 -9.64 -11.42 5.23
CA PHE A 178 -10.04 -10.87 6.51
C PHE A 178 -11.32 -10.04 6.39
N ALA A 179 -12.12 -10.10 7.45
CA ALA A 179 -13.19 -9.16 7.75
C ALA A 179 -12.70 -8.20 8.85
N LEU A 180 -13.06 -6.92 8.74
CA LEU A 180 -12.72 -5.88 9.70
C LEU A 180 -13.99 -5.13 10.09
N HIS A 181 -14.25 -4.99 11.39
CA HIS A 181 -15.23 -4.03 11.90
C HIS A 181 -14.52 -3.01 12.77
N SER A 182 -14.90 -1.75 12.70
CA SER A 182 -14.31 -0.67 13.47
C SER A 182 -15.29 -0.05 14.45
N PHE A 183 -14.74 0.44 15.55
CA PHE A 183 -15.48 0.99 16.68
C PHE A 183 -14.78 2.24 17.21
N ALA A 184 -15.57 3.24 17.61
CA ALA A 184 -15.10 4.36 18.41
C ALA A 184 -14.73 3.90 19.83
N GLU A 185 -14.03 4.75 20.58
CA GLU A 185 -13.62 4.48 21.97
C GLU A 185 -14.79 4.12 22.90
N ASP A 186 -15.97 4.68 22.65
CA ASP A 186 -17.21 4.41 23.40
C ASP A 186 -17.93 3.10 23.00
N GLY A 187 -17.37 2.36 22.04
CA GLY A 187 -17.93 1.11 21.51
C GLY A 187 -18.92 1.29 20.36
N THR A 188 -19.19 2.52 19.90
CA THR A 188 -20.04 2.76 18.73
C THR A 188 -19.40 2.18 17.48
N GLN A 189 -20.11 1.29 16.77
CA GLN A 189 -19.64 0.77 15.49
C GLN A 189 -19.60 1.87 14.43
N LEU A 190 -18.49 1.95 13.69
CA LEU A 190 -18.25 2.98 12.68
C LEU A 190 -18.37 2.43 11.26
N ALA A 191 -17.64 1.36 10.94
CA ALA A 191 -17.63 0.77 9.62
C ALA A 191 -17.45 -0.75 9.67
N ALA A 192 -17.90 -1.40 8.60
CA ALA A 192 -17.70 -2.81 8.30
C ALA A 192 -17.42 -2.92 6.79
N PRO A 193 -16.19 -2.61 6.35
CA PRO A 193 -15.84 -2.71 4.95
C PRO A 193 -16.01 -4.13 4.39
N PRO A 194 -16.21 -4.28 3.07
CA PRO A 194 -16.25 -5.60 2.44
C PRO A 194 -15.00 -6.42 2.75
N ASP A 195 -15.20 -7.70 3.04
CA ASP A 195 -14.12 -8.65 3.24
C ASP A 195 -13.20 -8.69 2.01
N ARG A 196 -11.91 -8.91 2.26
CA ARG A 196 -10.87 -8.84 1.23
C ARG A 196 -9.71 -9.78 1.56
N ARG A 197 -8.90 -10.09 0.56
CA ARG A 197 -7.61 -10.77 0.74
C ARG A 197 -6.73 -10.04 1.75
N LEU A 198 -5.86 -10.78 2.42
CA LEU A 198 -4.86 -10.23 3.35
C LEU A 198 -3.90 -9.24 2.69
N ALA A 199 -3.75 -9.31 1.36
CA ALA A 199 -2.88 -8.47 0.55
C ALA A 199 -3.62 -7.91 -0.67
N GLY A 200 -2.89 -7.28 -1.58
CA GLY A 200 -3.39 -6.89 -2.89
C GLY A 200 -4.05 -8.06 -3.63
N TYR A 201 -5.10 -7.78 -4.39
CA TYR A 201 -5.89 -8.84 -5.05
C TYR A 201 -5.04 -9.65 -6.05
N THR A 202 -4.06 -9.02 -6.71
CA THR A 202 -3.12 -9.67 -7.65
C THR A 202 -1.95 -10.38 -6.95
N TYR A 203 -1.89 -10.35 -5.61
CA TYR A 203 -0.85 -10.99 -4.79
C TYR A 203 -1.45 -11.91 -3.72
N PRO A 204 -2.15 -12.99 -4.15
CA PRO A 204 -2.76 -13.94 -3.24
C PRO A 204 -1.74 -14.60 -2.33
N PHE A 205 -2.22 -15.15 -1.21
CA PHE A 205 -1.41 -15.73 -0.15
C PHE A 205 -0.39 -16.78 -0.63
N ALA A 206 -0.76 -17.59 -1.63
CA ALA A 206 0.13 -18.58 -2.23
C ALA A 206 1.38 -18.00 -2.93
N ARG A 207 1.40 -16.70 -3.25
CA ARG A 207 2.57 -16.01 -3.85
C ARG A 207 3.56 -15.48 -2.81
N TRP A 208 3.20 -15.47 -1.54
CA TRP A 208 4.04 -14.89 -0.48
C TRP A 208 5.26 -15.78 -0.24
N ARG A 209 6.42 -15.14 -0.15
CA ARG A 209 7.67 -15.82 0.17
C ARG A 209 7.73 -16.16 1.65
N GLU A 210 8.47 -17.21 1.99
CA GLU A 210 8.73 -17.55 3.38
C GLU A 210 9.45 -16.38 4.07
N GLY A 211 8.97 -16.00 5.26
CA GLY A 211 9.54 -14.88 6.01
C GLY A 211 9.13 -13.49 5.53
N GLU A 212 8.41 -13.38 4.41
CA GLU A 212 7.93 -12.10 3.88
C GLU A 212 6.84 -11.51 4.77
N VAL A 213 6.96 -10.21 5.03
CA VAL A 213 5.94 -9.42 5.70
C VAL A 213 5.25 -8.54 4.67
N VAL A 214 3.98 -8.84 4.40
CA VAL A 214 3.16 -8.16 3.39
C VAL A 214 2.25 -7.15 4.08
N ALA A 215 2.21 -5.94 3.53
CA ALA A 215 1.37 -4.87 4.03
C ALA A 215 -0.01 -4.85 3.34
N ALA A 216 -1.06 -4.71 4.13
CA ALA A 216 -2.41 -4.42 3.67
C ALA A 216 -2.76 -2.97 4.01
N LEU A 217 -3.12 -2.19 3.00
CA LEU A 217 -3.65 -0.84 3.18
C LEU A 217 -5.17 -0.87 3.30
N VAL A 218 -5.70 -0.37 4.41
CA VAL A 218 -7.14 -0.12 4.62
C VAL A 218 -7.35 1.39 4.68
N PRO A 219 -7.91 2.02 3.62
CA PRO A 219 -8.06 3.47 3.56
C PRO A 219 -8.92 4.02 4.69
N ALA A 220 -8.59 5.20 5.23
CA ALA A 220 -9.28 5.85 6.34
C ALA A 220 -10.80 5.89 6.13
N ARG A 221 -11.24 6.29 4.93
CA ARG A 221 -12.66 6.37 4.56
C ARG A 221 -13.38 5.03 4.60
N THR A 222 -12.64 3.94 4.42
CA THR A 222 -13.16 2.57 4.39
C THR A 222 -13.36 2.00 5.80
N TRP A 223 -12.47 2.30 6.75
CA TRP A 223 -12.57 1.75 8.11
C TRP A 223 -13.01 2.76 9.17
N LEU A 224 -13.02 4.07 8.90
CA LEU A 224 -13.55 5.10 9.81
C LEU A 224 -14.85 5.76 9.29
N GLY A 225 -15.30 5.36 8.09
CA GLY A 225 -16.45 5.96 7.42
C GLY A 225 -16.11 7.18 6.56
N GLU A 226 -17.10 7.74 5.87
CA GLU A 226 -16.93 8.76 4.82
C GLU A 226 -16.22 10.06 5.28
N THR A 227 -16.27 10.36 6.57
CA THR A 227 -15.59 11.51 7.17
C THR A 227 -14.69 11.05 8.33
N PRO A 228 -13.50 10.50 8.02
CA PRO A 228 -12.55 10.08 9.04
C PRO A 228 -12.18 11.25 9.96
N ALA A 229 -12.03 10.97 11.26
CA ALA A 229 -11.63 11.93 12.26
C ALA A 229 -10.42 11.40 13.07
N PRO A 230 -9.60 12.30 13.66
CA PRO A 230 -8.62 11.91 14.65
C PRO A 230 -9.28 11.36 15.92
N GLY A 231 -8.63 10.41 16.59
CA GLY A 231 -9.15 9.81 17.82
C GLY A 231 -8.56 8.45 18.15
N HIS A 232 -9.13 7.79 19.15
CA HIS A 232 -8.79 6.41 19.49
C HIS A 232 -9.90 5.48 19.00
N TYR A 233 -9.48 4.43 18.30
CA TYR A 233 -10.38 3.46 17.69
C TYR A 233 -10.01 2.04 18.09
N ARG A 234 -10.95 1.12 17.90
CA ARG A 234 -10.69 -0.32 17.96
C ARG A 234 -11.19 -0.97 16.69
N VAL A 235 -10.58 -2.09 16.32
CA VAL A 235 -11.10 -2.94 15.27
C VAL A 235 -11.19 -4.38 15.74
N THR A 236 -12.15 -5.13 15.22
CA THR A 236 -12.16 -6.60 15.32
C THR A 236 -11.77 -7.18 13.97
N LEU A 237 -10.89 -8.17 13.99
CA LEU A 237 -10.40 -8.87 12.82
C LEU A 237 -10.81 -10.34 12.87
N ARG A 238 -11.40 -10.83 11.78
CA ARG A 238 -11.63 -12.26 11.56
C ARG A 238 -10.88 -12.68 10.31
N VAL A 239 -10.13 -13.77 10.37
CA VAL A 239 -9.42 -14.35 9.22
C VAL A 239 -10.08 -15.67 8.84
N TYR A 240 -10.19 -15.97 7.54
CA TYR A 240 -10.80 -17.20 7.04
C TYR A 240 -10.27 -17.54 5.63
N ASP A 241 -10.50 -18.77 5.16
CA ASP A 241 -10.22 -19.15 3.76
C ASP A 241 -11.38 -18.71 2.87
N GLY A 242 -11.10 -17.85 1.88
CA GLY A 242 -12.10 -17.35 0.94
C GLY A 242 -12.69 -18.42 0.03
N ASN A 243 -12.04 -19.59 -0.10
CA ASN A 243 -12.59 -20.73 -0.83
C ASN A 243 -13.51 -21.61 0.01
N ASP A 244 -13.55 -21.44 1.34
CA ASP A 244 -14.48 -22.15 2.20
C ASP A 244 -15.89 -21.55 2.03
N PRO A 245 -16.87 -22.32 1.51
CA PRO A 245 -18.24 -21.82 1.34
C PRO A 245 -18.92 -21.45 2.67
N ALA A 246 -18.44 -22.00 3.80
CA ALA A 246 -18.94 -21.65 5.13
C ALA A 246 -18.20 -20.44 5.74
N ALA A 247 -17.09 -19.99 5.13
CA ALA A 247 -16.22 -18.92 5.61
C ALA A 247 -15.88 -19.07 7.11
N LEU A 248 -15.53 -20.30 7.53
CA LEU A 248 -15.26 -20.57 8.92
C LEU A 248 -14.01 -19.79 9.39
N PRO A 249 -14.07 -19.14 10.56
CA PRO A 249 -12.95 -18.38 11.08
C PRO A 249 -11.78 -19.30 11.42
N LEU A 250 -10.57 -18.84 11.11
CA LEU A 250 -9.35 -19.36 11.71
C LEU A 250 -9.25 -18.82 13.13
N HIS A 251 -8.99 -19.71 14.08
CA HIS A 251 -8.88 -19.32 15.49
C HIS A 251 -7.72 -18.34 15.72
N ALA A 252 -8.02 -17.29 16.48
CA ALA A 252 -7.05 -16.35 17.03
C ALA A 252 -6.24 -17.00 18.19
N PRO A 253 -5.19 -16.34 18.71
CA PRO A 253 -4.32 -16.94 19.73
C PRO A 253 -5.02 -17.34 21.04
N ASP A 254 -6.12 -16.68 21.39
CA ASP A 254 -6.94 -16.98 22.57
C ASP A 254 -7.99 -18.08 22.31
N GLY A 255 -8.02 -18.65 21.11
CA GLY A 255 -8.99 -19.65 20.66
C GLY A 255 -10.33 -19.07 20.19
N SER A 256 -10.48 -17.74 20.18
CA SER A 256 -11.67 -17.08 19.67
C SER A 256 -11.68 -17.01 18.13
N ASP A 257 -12.83 -16.63 17.58
CA ASP A 257 -13.03 -16.48 16.13
C ASP A 257 -12.63 -15.09 15.60
N GLN A 258 -12.23 -14.17 16.48
CA GLN A 258 -11.87 -12.80 16.12
C GLN A 258 -10.85 -12.20 17.08
N LEU A 259 -9.93 -11.41 16.56
CA LEU A 259 -8.96 -10.65 17.33
C LEU A 259 -9.44 -9.21 17.51
N GLU A 260 -9.49 -8.71 18.75
CA GLU A 260 -9.63 -7.27 19.01
C GLU A 260 -8.27 -6.58 18.92
N VAL A 261 -8.19 -5.51 18.13
CA VAL A 261 -7.00 -4.69 17.95
C VAL A 261 -7.30 -3.26 18.36
N GLY A 262 -6.54 -2.77 19.35
CA GLY A 262 -6.58 -1.37 19.78
C GLY A 262 -6.07 -1.17 21.21
N PRO A 263 -6.06 0.09 21.69
CA PRO A 263 -6.48 1.29 20.96
C PRO A 263 -5.55 1.62 19.78
N ILE A 264 -6.15 2.07 18.67
CA ILE A 264 -5.47 2.60 17.49
C ILE A 264 -5.60 4.13 17.56
N GLU A 265 -4.49 4.82 17.80
CA GLU A 265 -4.45 6.27 17.74
C GLU A 265 -4.38 6.70 16.27
N VAL A 266 -5.33 7.54 15.86
CA VAL A 266 -5.39 8.11 14.51
C VAL A 266 -5.16 9.61 14.60
N VAL A 267 -4.17 10.06 13.83
CA VAL A 267 -3.90 11.47 13.56
C VAL A 267 -4.24 11.73 12.08
N ILE A 268 -4.88 12.87 11.79
CA ILE A 268 -5.17 13.31 10.41
C ILE A 268 -4.64 14.74 10.26
N SER A 269 -3.64 14.95 9.40
CA SER A 269 -2.93 16.24 9.25
C SER A 269 -2.62 16.67 7.81
#